data_AF-A0A957QA93-F1
#
_entry.id   AF-A0A957QA93-F1
#
_cell.length_a   1.000
_cell.length_b   1.000
_cell.length_c   1.000
_cell.angle_alpha   90.00
_cell.angle_beta   90.00
_cell.angle_gamma   90.00
#
_symmetry.space_group_name_H-M   'P 1'
#
loop_
_entity.id
_entity.type
_entity.pdbx_description
1 polymer ?
#
loop_
_entity_poly.entity_id
_entity_poly.type
_entity_poly.pdbx_seq_one_letter_code
_entity_poly.pdbx_strand_id
1 'polypeptide(L)'
;LMTKISNSDRIILHWEMALITYPLFRITVSTMGRLLRIQGEFQSSEIRNRVLEQYSNCGGIPRAVYRIIQSVNDWGLINYAEGRYRIPVVVPNVESPMLLAWLFEACVLASQRDHWGITDLLQATELFPFNLGNTGHLVLRQSDRFDILREGLDREVVLLAA
;
A
#
# COMPACT_ATOMS: atom_id res chain seq x y z
N LEU A 1 18.91 15.73 -8.44
CA LEU A 1 17.51 15.63 -7.97
C LEU A 1 17.34 14.59 -6.85
N MET A 2 18.00 13.42 -6.88
CA MET A 2 17.88 12.40 -5.80
C MET A 2 18.70 12.66 -4.51
N THR A 3 19.56 13.67 -4.46
CA THR A 3 20.47 13.88 -3.31
C THR A 3 19.85 14.57 -2.10
N LYS A 4 18.58 15.00 -2.16
CA LYS A 4 17.87 15.71 -1.07
C LYS A 4 16.70 14.94 -0.44
N ILE A 5 16.43 13.71 -0.90
CA ILE A 5 15.27 12.91 -0.43
C ILE A 5 15.74 11.98 0.68
N SER A 6 15.03 11.98 1.82
CA SER A 6 15.33 11.10 2.96
C SER A 6 15.16 9.63 2.59
N ASN A 7 15.76 8.71 3.35
CA ASN A 7 15.59 7.28 3.07
C ASN A 7 14.13 6.83 3.19
N SER A 8 13.38 7.37 4.16
CA SER A 8 11.95 7.09 4.35
C SER A 8 11.12 7.51 3.14
N ASP A 9 11.36 8.72 2.62
CA ASP A 9 10.66 9.24 1.44
C ASP A 9 10.98 8.42 0.19
N ARG A 10 12.23 7.95 0.03
CA ARG A 10 12.61 7.07 -1.09
C ARG A 10 11.86 5.75 -1.05
N ILE A 11 11.66 5.17 0.14
CA ILE A 11 10.91 3.92 0.30
C ILE A 11 9.46 4.13 -0.13
N ILE A 12 8.85 5.26 0.25
CA ILE A 12 7.47 5.59 -0.17
C ILE A 12 7.39 5.72 -1.69
N LEU A 13 8.32 6.44 -2.34
CA LEU A 13 8.36 6.55 -3.81
C LEU A 13 8.56 5.20 -4.49
N HIS A 14 9.43 4.34 -3.96
CA HIS A 14 9.63 2.98 -4.49
C HIS A 14 8.37 2.13 -4.35
N TRP A 15 7.65 2.28 -3.24
CA TRP A 15 6.38 1.61 -3.01
C TRP A 15 5.32 2.05 -4.02
N GLU A 16 5.15 3.37 -4.21
CA GLU A 16 4.22 3.97 -5.18
C GLU A 16 4.47 3.43 -6.60
N MET A 17 5.72 3.50 -7.06
CA MET A 17 6.10 2.98 -8.38
C MET A 17 5.82 1.47 -8.49
N ALA A 18 6.08 0.72 -7.43
CA ALA A 18 5.89 -0.73 -7.43
C ALA A 18 4.39 -1.12 -7.44
N LEU A 19 3.55 -0.37 -6.72
CA LEU A 19 2.10 -0.54 -6.73
C LEU A 19 1.52 -0.35 -8.14
N ILE A 20 1.90 0.74 -8.81
CA ILE A 20 1.38 1.09 -10.14
C ILE A 20 1.86 0.08 -11.20
N THR A 21 3.14 -0.29 -11.15
CA THR A 21 3.78 -1.01 -12.26
C THR A 21 3.62 -2.53 -12.15
N TYR A 22 3.52 -3.09 -10.94
CA TYR A 22 3.58 -4.53 -10.71
C TYR A 22 2.35 -5.05 -9.97
N PRO A 23 1.32 -5.57 -10.69
CA PRO A 23 0.11 -6.11 -10.06
C PRO A 23 0.37 -7.20 -9.02
N LEU A 24 1.39 -8.04 -9.24
CA LEU A 24 1.79 -9.07 -8.28
C LEU A 24 2.32 -8.46 -6.97
N PHE A 25 3.07 -7.35 -7.04
CA PHE A 25 3.52 -6.62 -5.87
C PHE A 25 2.32 -6.12 -5.08
N ARG A 26 1.40 -5.41 -5.75
CA ARG A 26 0.16 -4.90 -5.15
C ARG A 26 -0.65 -5.99 -4.44
N ILE A 27 -0.92 -7.12 -5.10
CA ILE A 27 -1.70 -8.23 -4.50
C ILE A 27 -0.96 -8.82 -3.30
N THR A 28 0.36 -8.95 -3.38
CA THR A 28 1.19 -9.48 -2.29
C THR A 28 1.14 -8.57 -1.07
N VAL A 29 1.41 -7.27 -1.23
CA VAL A 29 1.43 -6.31 -0.11
C VAL A 29 0.03 -6.06 0.47
N SER A 30 -1.00 -6.09 -0.37
CA SER A 30 -2.40 -6.05 0.07
C SER A 30 -2.75 -7.27 0.94
N THR A 31 -2.27 -8.46 0.56
CA THR A 31 -2.44 -9.69 1.34
C THR A 31 -1.69 -9.63 2.68
N MET A 32 -0.47 -9.09 2.67
CA MET A 32 0.31 -8.86 3.89
C MET A 32 -0.40 -7.89 4.84
N GLY A 33 -0.81 -6.72 4.33
CA GLY A 33 -1.51 -5.71 5.12
C GLY A 33 -2.81 -6.23 5.72
N ARG A 34 -3.56 -7.06 4.97
CA ARG A 34 -4.76 -7.73 5.48
C ARG A 34 -4.46 -8.68 6.64
N LEU A 35 -3.46 -9.55 6.52
CA LEU A 35 -3.11 -10.48 7.61
C LEU A 35 -2.58 -9.75 8.83
N LEU A 36 -1.69 -8.78 8.64
CA LEU A 36 -1.14 -7.99 9.74
C LEU A 36 -2.22 -7.22 10.48
N ARG A 37 -3.25 -6.72 9.76
CA ARG A 37 -4.41 -6.08 10.40
C ARG A 37 -5.26 -7.04 11.23
N ILE A 38 -5.45 -8.28 10.75
CA ILE A 38 -6.32 -9.26 11.41
C ILE A 38 -5.63 -9.94 12.59
N GLN A 39 -4.39 -10.38 12.41
CA GLN A 39 -3.70 -11.25 13.37
C GLN A 39 -2.33 -10.71 13.83
N GLY A 40 -1.87 -9.57 13.31
CA GLY A 40 -0.61 -8.92 13.71
C GLY A 40 0.67 -9.53 13.14
N GLU A 41 0.59 -10.69 12.49
CA GLU A 41 1.75 -11.43 11.98
C GLU A 41 1.39 -12.32 10.78
N PHE A 42 2.39 -12.81 10.05
CA PHE A 42 2.19 -13.84 9.02
C PHE A 42 3.44 -14.69 8.77
N GLN A 43 3.25 -15.88 8.22
CA GLN A 43 4.29 -16.69 7.58
C GLN A 43 4.29 -16.47 6.06
N SER A 44 5.46 -16.55 5.42
CA SER A 44 5.53 -16.36 3.96
C SER A 44 4.70 -17.37 3.17
N SER A 45 4.49 -18.57 3.71
CA SER A 45 3.59 -19.60 3.15
C SER A 45 2.13 -19.13 3.08
N GLU A 46 1.66 -18.39 4.09
CA GLU A 46 0.30 -17.87 4.17
C GLU A 46 0.02 -16.81 3.09
N ILE A 47 1.01 -15.96 2.82
CA ILE A 47 0.94 -14.96 1.75
C ILE A 47 0.97 -15.67 0.40
N ARG A 48 1.95 -16.55 0.19
CA ARG A 48 2.08 -17.33 -1.05
C ARG A 48 0.80 -18.06 -1.40
N ASN A 49 0.22 -18.80 -0.45
CA ASN A 49 -0.99 -19.60 -0.71
C ASN A 49 -2.16 -18.70 -1.14
N ARG A 50 -2.39 -17.57 -0.46
CA ARG A 50 -3.45 -16.60 -0.79
C ARG A 50 -3.23 -15.86 -2.11
N VAL A 51 -1.98 -15.62 -2.50
CA VAL A 51 -1.65 -15.06 -3.83
C VAL A 51 -1.92 -16.11 -4.91
N LEU A 52 -1.56 -17.37 -4.69
CA LEU A 52 -1.81 -18.47 -5.63
C LEU A 52 -3.30 -18.83 -5.75
N GLU A 53 -4.14 -18.51 -4.78
CA GLU A 53 -5.61 -18.60 -4.94
C GLU A 53 -6.13 -17.63 -6.01
N GLN A 54 -5.46 -16.48 -6.19
CA GLN A 54 -5.83 -15.45 -7.16
C GLN A 54 -5.12 -15.61 -8.51
N TYR A 55 -3.99 -16.31 -8.54
CA TYR A 55 -3.21 -16.56 -9.75
C TYR A 55 -3.31 -18.04 -10.15
N SER A 56 -3.81 -18.29 -11.36
CA SER A 56 -3.75 -19.60 -12.01
C SER A 56 -2.33 -20.19 -11.97
N ASN A 57 -2.21 -21.52 -11.92
CA ASN A 57 -0.99 -22.25 -11.57
C ASN A 57 0.27 -21.85 -12.39
N CYS A 58 1.01 -20.84 -11.91
CA CYS A 58 2.20 -20.29 -12.54
C CYS A 58 3.45 -20.57 -11.69
N GLY A 59 4.34 -21.46 -12.14
CA GLY A 59 5.52 -21.91 -11.37
C GLY A 59 6.55 -20.81 -11.00
N GLY A 60 6.44 -19.62 -11.57
CA GLY A 60 7.27 -18.45 -11.23
C GLY A 60 6.75 -17.62 -10.05
N ILE A 61 5.43 -17.62 -9.82
CA ILE A 61 4.76 -16.76 -8.83
C ILE A 61 5.23 -17.02 -7.39
N PRO A 62 5.39 -18.29 -6.93
CA PRO A 62 5.85 -18.53 -5.56
C PRO A 62 7.18 -17.86 -5.25
N ARG A 63 8.14 -17.95 -6.17
CA ARG A 63 9.47 -17.34 -6.01
C ARG A 63 9.40 -15.81 -6.04
N ALA A 64 8.54 -15.25 -6.88
CA ALA A 64 8.33 -13.80 -6.95
C ALA A 64 7.70 -13.27 -5.65
N VAL A 65 6.70 -13.94 -5.09
CA VAL A 65 6.09 -13.57 -3.80
C VAL A 65 7.13 -13.55 -2.68
N TYR A 66 7.98 -14.58 -2.57
CA TYR A 66 9.04 -14.59 -1.56
C TYR A 66 10.04 -13.45 -1.73
N ARG A 67 10.42 -13.12 -2.97
CA ARG A 67 11.29 -11.96 -3.25
C ARG A 67 10.64 -10.64 -2.85
N ILE A 68 9.34 -10.48 -3.09
CA ILE A 68 8.60 -9.28 -2.67
C ILE A 68 8.62 -9.16 -1.14
N ILE A 69 8.29 -10.23 -0.42
CA ILE A 69 8.33 -10.24 1.06
C ILE A 69 9.75 -9.89 1.55
N GLN A 70 10.78 -10.45 0.94
CA GLN A 70 12.16 -10.13 1.27
C GLN A 70 12.47 -8.65 1.02
N SER A 71 12.07 -8.08 -0.12
CA SER A 71 12.26 -6.65 -0.40
C SER A 71 11.57 -5.77 0.65
N VAL A 72 10.33 -6.09 1.03
CA VAL A 72 9.60 -5.34 2.07
C VAL A 72 10.32 -5.44 3.42
N ASN A 73 10.89 -6.61 3.75
CA ASN A 73 11.71 -6.78 4.95
C ASN A 73 13.02 -5.99 4.88
N ASP A 74 13.71 -6.00 3.73
CA ASP A 74 14.97 -5.29 3.51
C ASP A 74 14.76 -3.76 3.55
N TRP A 75 13.58 -3.27 3.18
CA TRP A 75 13.18 -1.88 3.36
C TRP A 75 12.82 -1.52 4.82
N GLY A 76 12.84 -2.49 5.73
CA GLY A 76 12.52 -2.29 7.14
C GLY A 76 11.03 -2.02 7.39
N LEU A 77 10.15 -2.40 6.47
CA LEU A 77 8.71 -2.22 6.59
C LEU A 77 8.02 -3.37 7.34
N ILE A 78 8.71 -4.51 7.45
CA ILE A 78 8.36 -5.67 8.28
C ILE A 78 9.63 -6.22 8.91
N ASN A 79 9.51 -7.00 9.98
CA ASN A 79 10.63 -7.70 10.60
C ASN A 79 10.35 -9.21 10.74
N TYR A 80 11.31 -10.03 10.35
CA TYR A 80 11.25 -11.48 10.53
C TYR A 80 11.82 -11.90 11.88
N ALA A 81 11.03 -12.64 12.67
CA ALA A 81 11.44 -13.27 13.91
C ALA A 81 10.63 -14.55 14.15
N GLU A 82 11.28 -15.61 14.64
CA GLU A 82 10.62 -16.86 15.06
C GLU A 82 9.72 -17.50 13.98
N GLY A 83 10.15 -17.44 12.72
CA GLY A 83 9.37 -18.03 11.61
C GLY A 83 8.25 -17.14 11.08
N ARG A 84 8.10 -15.90 11.59
CA ARG A 84 6.97 -15.00 11.28
C ARG A 84 7.45 -13.58 11.00
N TYR A 85 6.67 -12.86 10.20
CA TYR A 85 6.87 -11.45 9.91
C TYR A 85 5.85 -10.61 10.69
N ARG A 86 6.32 -9.49 11.25
CA ARG A 86 5.49 -8.53 11.99
C ARG A 86 5.78 -7.10 11.53
N ILE A 87 4.97 -6.16 11.99
CA ILE A 87 5.25 -4.73 11.86
C ILE A 87 6.35 -4.38 12.87
N PRO A 88 7.43 -3.68 12.47
CA PRO A 88 8.42 -3.18 13.42
C PRO A 88 7.80 -2.13 14.35
N VAL A 89 8.44 -1.90 15.51
CA VAL A 89 8.00 -0.89 16.48
C VAL A 89 7.97 0.52 15.87
N VAL A 90 8.88 0.80 14.95
CA VAL A 90 8.97 2.08 14.24
C VAL A 90 8.77 1.81 12.76
N VAL A 91 7.71 2.38 12.21
CA VAL A 91 7.40 2.37 10.77
C VAL A 91 7.61 3.78 10.23
N PRO A 92 8.11 3.93 8.98
CA PRO A 92 8.17 5.24 8.33
C PRO A 92 6.81 5.94 8.35
N ASN A 93 6.76 7.13 8.94
CA ASN A 93 5.60 8.00 8.89
C ASN A 93 5.61 8.78 7.57
N VAL A 94 4.46 8.96 6.94
CA VAL A 94 4.35 9.79 5.73
C VAL A 94 4.04 11.22 6.16
N GLU A 95 5.10 11.97 6.47
CA GLU A 95 4.95 13.34 6.99
C GLU A 95 4.63 14.35 5.89
N SER A 96 5.13 14.12 4.67
CA SER A 96 4.93 15.03 3.54
C SER A 96 3.51 14.87 2.97
N PRO A 97 2.67 15.92 2.98
CA PRO A 97 1.34 15.88 2.36
C PRO A 97 1.42 15.52 0.86
N MET A 98 2.49 15.94 0.19
CA MET A 98 2.72 15.64 -1.22
C MET A 98 2.98 14.15 -1.44
N LEU A 99 3.81 13.50 -0.62
CA LEU A 99 4.04 12.05 -0.72
C LEU A 99 2.78 11.28 -0.36
N LEU A 100 2.02 11.74 0.65
CA LEU A 100 0.76 11.12 0.99
C LEU A 100 -0.25 11.20 -0.17
N ALA A 101 -0.30 12.32 -0.87
CA ALA A 101 -1.12 12.49 -2.07
C ALA A 101 -0.69 11.54 -3.19
N TRP A 102 0.61 11.42 -3.46
CA TRP A 102 1.12 10.49 -4.49
C TRP A 102 0.88 9.03 -4.12
N LEU A 103 0.95 8.69 -2.84
CA LEU A 103 0.63 7.35 -2.35
C LEU A 103 -0.84 6.99 -2.56
N PHE A 104 -1.76 7.92 -2.27
CA PHE A 104 -3.18 7.73 -2.58
C PHE A 104 -3.44 7.64 -4.08
N GLU A 105 -2.80 8.50 -4.88
CA GLU A 105 -2.90 8.47 -6.34
C GLU A 105 -2.42 7.13 -6.90
N ALA A 106 -1.28 6.63 -6.43
CA ALA A 106 -0.74 5.34 -6.81
C ALA A 106 -1.70 4.18 -6.48
N CYS A 107 -2.35 4.23 -5.31
CA CYS A 107 -3.36 3.25 -4.92
C CYS A 107 -4.59 3.30 -5.84
N VAL A 108 -5.10 4.49 -6.15
CA VAL A 108 -6.24 4.65 -7.08
C VAL A 108 -5.87 4.14 -8.47
N LEU A 109 -4.73 4.57 -9.04
CA LEU A 109 -4.24 4.13 -10.34
C LEU A 109 -4.05 2.61 -10.43
N ALA A 110 -3.47 1.99 -9.39
CA ALA A 110 -3.20 0.55 -9.39
C ALA A 110 -4.45 -0.33 -9.19
N SER A 111 -5.54 0.25 -8.67
CA SER A 111 -6.77 -0.46 -8.34
C SER A 111 -7.65 -0.80 -9.54
N GLN A 112 -7.45 -0.12 -10.68
CA GLN A 112 -8.34 -0.16 -11.86
C GLN A 112 -9.80 0.21 -11.53
N ARG A 113 -10.04 0.94 -10.43
CA ARG A 113 -11.35 1.48 -10.06
C ARG A 113 -11.41 2.95 -10.46
N ASP A 114 -12.55 3.35 -11.03
CA ASP A 114 -12.76 4.74 -11.45
C ASP A 114 -12.98 5.69 -10.26
N HIS A 115 -13.45 5.16 -9.12
CA HIS A 115 -13.70 5.92 -7.91
C HIS A 115 -13.50 5.06 -6.65
N TRP A 116 -13.22 5.73 -5.53
CA TRP A 116 -13.07 5.11 -4.21
C TRP A 116 -13.87 5.86 -3.16
N GLY A 117 -14.54 5.17 -2.24
CA GLY A 117 -15.00 5.82 -1.02
C GLY A 117 -13.81 6.35 -0.21
N ILE A 118 -13.92 7.55 0.37
CA ILE A 118 -12.82 8.17 1.16
C ILE A 118 -12.34 7.20 2.25
N THR A 119 -13.27 6.62 3.01
CA THR A 119 -12.93 5.68 4.09
C THR A 119 -12.28 4.41 3.57
N ASP A 120 -12.73 3.89 2.42
CA ASP A 120 -12.17 2.68 1.82
C ASP A 120 -10.74 2.91 1.34
N LEU A 121 -10.47 4.08 0.74
CA LEU A 121 -9.13 4.44 0.29
C LEU A 121 -8.18 4.58 1.48
N LEU A 122 -8.58 5.26 2.54
CA LEU A 122 -7.77 5.41 3.75
C LEU A 122 -7.50 4.08 4.47
N GLN A 123 -8.39 3.10 4.29
CA GLN A 123 -8.23 1.77 4.87
C GLN A 123 -7.65 0.75 3.90
N ALA A 124 -7.26 1.16 2.69
CA ALA A 124 -6.77 0.25 1.66
C ALA A 124 -5.56 -0.55 2.17
N THR A 125 -5.63 -1.88 2.03
CA THR A 125 -4.62 -2.79 2.59
C THR A 125 -3.28 -2.70 1.87
N GLU A 126 -3.25 -2.16 0.66
CA GLU A 126 -2.06 -1.89 -0.14
C GLU A 126 -1.31 -0.60 0.25
N LEU A 127 -1.90 0.24 1.12
CA LEU A 127 -1.21 1.36 1.77
C LEU A 127 -0.39 0.94 3.00
N PHE A 128 -0.48 -0.33 3.39
CA PHE A 128 0.36 -0.91 4.42
C PHE A 128 1.86 -0.73 4.09
N PRO A 129 2.78 -0.56 5.06
CA PRO A 129 2.55 -0.36 6.50
C PRO A 129 2.33 1.10 6.88
N PHE A 130 2.23 2.01 5.92
CA PHE A 130 2.37 3.44 6.17
C PHE A 130 1.28 3.97 7.09
N ASN A 131 1.69 4.75 8.08
CA ASN A 131 0.77 5.50 8.91
C ASN A 131 0.34 6.76 8.15
N LEU A 132 -0.95 6.84 7.82
CA LEU A 132 -1.53 7.97 7.10
C LEU A 132 -1.87 9.16 8.03
N GLY A 133 -1.65 8.98 9.34
CA GLY A 133 -1.97 9.96 10.38
C GLY A 133 -3.43 10.41 10.37
N ASN A 134 -3.69 11.57 10.97
CA ASN A 134 -4.99 12.23 10.90
C ASN A 134 -5.10 13.18 9.67
N THR A 135 -4.05 13.26 8.86
CA THR A 135 -3.96 14.18 7.72
C THR A 135 -4.43 13.57 6.41
N GLY A 136 -4.61 12.25 6.32
CA GLY A 136 -5.07 11.59 5.09
C GLY A 136 -6.36 12.19 4.51
N HIS A 137 -7.37 12.44 5.36
CA HIS A 137 -8.61 13.11 4.93
C HIS A 137 -8.38 14.54 4.42
N LEU A 138 -7.46 15.28 5.05
CA LEU A 138 -7.13 16.65 4.63
C LEU A 138 -6.43 16.65 3.28
N VAL A 139 -5.47 15.74 3.08
CA VAL A 139 -4.73 15.60 1.83
C VAL A 139 -5.67 15.26 0.67
N LEU A 140 -6.61 14.33 0.87
CA LEU A 140 -7.60 13.99 -0.16
C LEU A 140 -8.47 15.19 -0.57
N ARG A 141 -8.77 16.10 0.38
CA ARG A 141 -9.63 17.29 0.13
C ARG A 141 -8.87 18.52 -0.38
N GLN A 142 -7.60 18.66 -0.06
CA GLN A 142 -6.81 19.86 -0.34
C GLN A 142 -5.86 19.71 -1.54
N SER A 143 -5.64 18.48 -2.00
CA SER A 143 -4.78 18.20 -3.14
C SER A 143 -5.55 18.38 -4.44
N ASP A 144 -4.99 19.14 -5.37
CA ASP A 144 -5.52 19.31 -6.74
C ASP A 144 -5.47 18.01 -7.58
N ARG A 145 -4.96 16.91 -7.01
CA ARG A 145 -4.90 15.59 -7.66
C ARG A 145 -6.20 14.79 -7.53
N PHE A 146 -7.13 15.22 -6.68
CA PHE A 146 -8.34 14.47 -6.38
C PHE A 146 -9.58 15.33 -6.55
N ASP A 147 -10.56 14.78 -7.26
CA ASP A 147 -11.92 15.31 -7.27
C ASP A 147 -12.76 14.55 -6.25
N ILE A 148 -13.52 15.27 -5.43
CA ILE A 148 -14.44 14.69 -4.46
C ILE A 148 -15.87 14.92 -4.93
N LEU A 149 -16.56 13.82 -5.23
CA LEU A 149 -17.97 13.82 -5.59
C LEU A 149 -18.81 13.32 -4.43
N ARG A 150 -19.99 13.94 -4.25
CA ARG A 150 -21.00 13.44 -3.32
C ARG A 150 -21.96 12.51 -4.07
N GLU A 151 -21.98 11.25 -3.66
CA GLU A 151 -22.94 10.25 -4.12
C GLU A 151 -24.06 10.09 -3.09
N GLY A 152 -25.26 10.58 -3.42
CA GLY A 152 -26.43 10.49 -2.54
C GLY A 152 -26.33 11.41 -1.33
N LEU A 153 -27.03 11.03 -0.24
CA LEU A 153 -27.24 11.91 0.92
C LEU A 153 -26.01 12.06 1.83
N ASP A 154 -25.09 11.09 1.84
CA ASP A 154 -23.97 11.10 2.82
C ASP A 154 -22.74 10.27 2.41
N ARG A 155 -22.57 9.96 1.11
CA ARG A 155 -21.35 9.27 0.64
C ARG A 155 -20.51 10.21 -0.20
N GLU A 156 -19.22 10.23 0.10
CA GLU A 156 -18.23 10.94 -0.68
C GLU A 156 -17.27 9.93 -1.32
N VAL A 157 -17.05 10.12 -2.63
CA VAL A 157 -16.12 9.34 -3.42
C VAL A 157 -15.01 10.23 -3.95
N VAL A 158 -13.82 9.65 -4.03
CA VAL A 158 -12.59 10.24 -4.54
C VAL A 158 -12.36 9.70 -5.95
N LEU A 159 -12.07 10.61 -6.87
CA LEU A 159 -11.60 10.34 -8.22
C LEU A 159 -10.26 11.03 -8.42
N LEU A 160 -9.49 10.58 -9.41
CA LEU A 160 -8.32 11.34 -9.87
C LEU A 160 -8.82 12.55 -10.66
N ALA A 161 -8.24 13.72 -10.35
CA ALA A 161 -8.49 14.93 -11.12
C ALA A 161 -8.01 14.75 -12.57
N ALA A 162 -8.74 15.34 -13.51
CA ALA A 162 -8.48 15.27 -14.95
C ALA A 162 -7.34 16.18 -15.42
#